data_AF-A0A2U0A531-F1
#
_entry.id   AF-A0A2U0A531-F1
#
_cell.length_a   1.000
_cell.length_b   1.000
_cell.length_c   1.000
_cell.angle_alpha   90.00
_cell.angle_beta   90.00
_cell.angle_gamma   90.00
#
_symmetry.space_group_name_H-M   'P 1'
#
loop_
_entity.id
_entity.type
_entity.pdbx_description
1 polymer ?
#
loop_
_entity_poly.entity_id
_entity_poly.type
_entity_poly.pdbx_seq_one_letter_code
_entity_poly.pdbx_strand_id
1 'polypeptide(L)'
;MFTKKRLLYLLFALLWIGVTIIGYFGHDAIKSIYEGNASIFNRLIGGQDTIPLSVYYNAFDESYHLLLILCVFFTLVTPGLYKLLSLESNIKQFDLKDYLLFTFLAIMFLLTASASWQGYVDNNNWRIADWLINYQGGFVRRGLLGEVYFGLWNITGIKPGSFVFITQVLCYFIFYLFTGLLLRRQNNLLAYIVLIISPFIFTYHLHDIQGGFRKEILYLALFSSYVWLMLTTKPGTQKIASILVLLIYPVLVLSHEMLAVFLPYFLMLYFYKSEYFEKKDLFYVSIYVGLSVIAFLLALIYTGSEQHVSEICNSLKEHAAVNCESLGAIAALSESTGYGRDIVQSNIARNDYIWKYLICSLLALIAYIPIANRFSIISSSAAVKMLFLSTVIGTIPLFFVAVDWGRFIYIHLVSLMIVSMASPLAADATGGITAGIKDYIQRINFGNKIIKYSLYMGVVALLFIYALTWHIPHSGHKEIMLHYLF
;
A
#
# COMPACT_ATOMS: atom_id res chain seq x y z
N MET A 1 -18.52 22.06 -15.08
CA MET A 1 -17.65 21.99 -16.28
C MET A 1 -16.24 22.41 -15.86
N PHE A 2 -15.39 21.47 -15.43
CA PHE A 2 -14.05 21.77 -14.91
C PHE A 2 -13.00 21.10 -15.80
N THR A 3 -12.05 21.88 -16.34
CA THR A 3 -10.95 21.43 -17.20
C THR A 3 -9.88 20.69 -16.38
N LYS A 4 -9.05 19.84 -17.02
CA LYS A 4 -7.95 19.05 -16.39
C LYS A 4 -7.11 19.86 -15.39
N LYS A 5 -6.86 21.15 -15.67
CA LYS A 5 -6.11 22.05 -14.78
C LYS A 5 -6.79 22.23 -13.42
N ARG A 6 -8.11 22.45 -13.39
CA ARG A 6 -8.82 22.83 -12.17
C ARG A 6 -9.00 21.69 -11.17
N LEU A 7 -9.04 20.43 -11.60
CA LEU A 7 -9.07 19.30 -10.66
C LEU A 7 -7.76 19.14 -9.90
N LEU A 8 -6.62 19.29 -10.58
CA LEU A 8 -5.32 19.28 -9.92
C LEU A 8 -5.27 20.41 -8.89
N TYR A 9 -5.70 21.62 -9.28
CA TYR A 9 -5.81 22.73 -8.32
C TYR A 9 -6.81 22.48 -7.19
N LEU A 10 -7.90 21.74 -7.39
CA LEU A 10 -8.91 21.47 -6.35
C LEU A 10 -8.44 20.40 -5.34
N LEU A 11 -7.86 19.30 -5.82
CA LEU A 11 -7.25 18.27 -4.97
C LEU A 11 -6.09 18.86 -4.15
N PHE A 12 -5.29 19.72 -4.78
CA PHE A 12 -4.22 20.43 -4.10
C PHE A 12 -4.72 21.53 -3.17
N ALA A 13 -5.79 22.25 -3.52
CA ALA A 13 -6.42 23.20 -2.61
C ALA A 13 -6.99 22.50 -1.39
N LEU A 14 -7.58 21.31 -1.52
CA LEU A 14 -8.05 20.52 -0.38
C LEU A 14 -6.88 20.02 0.50
N LEU A 15 -5.78 19.57 -0.11
CA LEU A 15 -4.54 19.24 0.61
C LEU A 15 -3.95 20.46 1.33
N TRP A 16 -3.84 21.60 0.66
CA TRP A 16 -3.36 22.86 1.23
C TRP A 16 -4.29 23.36 2.33
N ILE A 17 -5.61 23.31 2.16
CA ILE A 17 -6.58 23.70 3.19
C ILE A 17 -6.45 22.79 4.41
N GLY A 18 -6.31 21.47 4.22
CA GLY A 18 -6.06 20.53 5.32
C GLY A 18 -4.77 20.83 6.07
N VAL A 19 -3.68 21.07 5.35
CA VAL A 19 -2.37 21.46 5.90
C VAL A 19 -2.44 22.80 6.64
N THR A 20 -3.13 23.79 6.06
CA THR A 20 -3.27 25.12 6.67
C THR A 20 -4.15 25.06 7.90
N ILE A 21 -5.22 24.25 7.90
CA ILE A 21 -6.06 24.06 9.09
C ILE A 21 -5.28 23.36 10.21
N ILE A 22 -4.52 22.31 9.89
CA ILE A 22 -3.69 21.59 10.87
C ILE A 22 -2.58 22.51 11.42
N GLY A 23 -1.91 23.28 10.57
CA GLY A 23 -0.84 24.19 10.99
C GLY A 23 -1.34 25.40 11.77
N TYR A 24 -2.43 26.03 11.33
CA TYR A 24 -2.90 27.30 11.89
C TYR A 24 -3.82 27.11 13.11
N PHE A 25 -4.70 26.10 13.10
CA PHE A 25 -5.60 25.84 14.24
C PHE A 25 -5.07 24.76 15.18
N GLY A 26 -4.25 23.82 14.70
CA GLY A 26 -3.72 22.75 15.53
C GLY A 26 -2.80 23.27 16.64
N HIS A 27 -1.91 24.20 16.33
CA HIS A 27 -0.98 24.78 17.32
C HIS A 27 -1.73 25.47 18.47
N ASP A 28 -2.64 26.38 18.15
CA ASP A 28 -3.34 27.19 19.16
C ASP A 28 -4.45 26.43 19.88
N ALA A 29 -5.15 25.51 19.20
CA ALA A 29 -6.15 24.66 19.84
C ALA A 29 -5.50 23.67 20.81
N ILE A 30 -4.37 23.06 20.45
CA ILE A 30 -3.67 22.11 21.31
C ILE A 30 -3.03 22.84 22.51
N LYS A 31 -2.42 24.00 22.28
CA LYS A 31 -1.92 24.86 23.36
C LYS A 31 -3.04 25.24 24.34
N SER A 32 -4.19 25.67 23.83
CA SER A 32 -5.38 26.00 24.64
C SER A 32 -5.92 24.80 25.43
N ILE A 33 -5.91 23.59 24.85
CA ILE A 33 -6.36 22.37 25.52
C ILE A 33 -5.37 21.93 26.60
N TYR A 34 -4.07 22.03 26.34
CA TYR A 34 -3.02 21.65 27.29
C TYR A 34 -2.95 22.61 28.48
N GLU A 35 -2.99 23.92 28.24
CA GLU A 35 -2.99 24.95 29.28
C GLU A 35 -4.31 24.95 30.07
N GLY A 36 -5.43 24.57 29.46
CA GLY A 36 -6.75 24.56 30.10
C GLY A 36 -7.14 23.27 30.83
N ASN A 37 -6.51 22.12 30.54
CA ASN A 37 -6.99 20.81 31.00
C ASN A 37 -5.89 19.76 31.28
N ALA A 38 -4.73 20.21 31.76
CA ALA A 38 -3.56 19.37 32.06
C ALA A 38 -3.87 18.11 32.88
N SER A 39 -4.85 18.12 33.78
CA SER A 39 -5.21 16.97 34.63
C SER A 39 -5.92 15.83 33.88
N ILE A 40 -6.69 16.14 32.83
CA ILE A 40 -7.39 15.15 31.99
C ILE A 40 -6.43 14.55 30.97
N PHE A 41 -5.56 15.37 30.39
CA PHE A 41 -4.53 14.92 29.47
C PHE A 41 -3.53 13.96 30.16
N ASN A 42 -3.15 14.27 31.40
CA ASN A 42 -2.31 13.39 32.24
C ASN A 42 -2.96 12.05 32.60
N ARG A 43 -4.30 11.95 32.61
CA ARG A 43 -5.02 10.67 32.80
C ARG A 43 -5.12 9.84 31.53
N LEU A 44 -5.18 10.48 30.36
CA LEU A 44 -5.28 9.80 29.05
C LEU A 44 -3.97 9.16 28.59
N ILE A 45 -2.82 9.70 29.01
CA ILE A 45 -1.48 9.20 28.62
C ILE A 45 -0.95 8.12 29.59
N GLY A 46 -1.79 7.62 30.50
CA GLY A 46 -1.45 6.42 31.28
C GLY A 46 -0.23 6.60 32.19
N GLY A 47 -0.28 7.60 33.08
CA GLY A 47 0.58 7.63 34.27
C GLY A 47 2.10 7.64 34.05
N GLN A 48 2.58 8.03 32.87
CA GLN A 48 4.01 8.34 32.69
C GLN A 48 4.31 9.76 33.17
N ASP A 49 5.47 9.92 33.79
CA ASP A 49 6.02 11.19 34.25
C ASP A 49 5.93 12.27 33.15
N THR A 50 5.69 13.49 33.59
CA THR A 50 5.42 14.67 32.75
C THR A 50 6.31 14.73 31.51
N ILE A 51 5.76 14.48 30.32
CA ILE A 51 6.45 14.83 29.07
C ILE A 51 6.56 16.36 29.05
N PRO A 52 7.78 16.94 29.03
CA PRO A 52 7.93 18.39 29.04
C PRO A 52 7.25 19.00 27.83
N LEU A 53 6.55 20.12 28.03
CA LEU A 53 5.86 20.84 26.96
C LEU A 53 6.79 21.19 25.78
N SER A 54 8.09 21.37 26.04
CA SER A 54 9.14 21.55 25.03
C SER A 54 9.33 20.34 24.11
N VAL A 55 9.20 19.11 24.62
CA VAL A 55 9.28 17.89 23.80
C VAL A 55 8.09 17.81 22.85
N TYR A 56 6.90 18.19 23.34
CA TYR A 56 5.70 18.26 22.52
C TYR A 56 5.80 19.33 21.42
N TYR A 57 6.24 20.55 21.77
CA TYR A 57 6.45 21.62 20.79
C TYR A 57 7.50 21.25 19.75
N ASN A 58 8.62 20.63 20.16
CA ASN A 58 9.63 20.17 19.20
C ASN A 58 9.07 19.12 18.24
N ALA A 59 8.23 18.19 18.74
CA ALA A 59 7.56 17.21 17.88
C ALA A 59 6.57 17.89 16.90
N PHE A 60 5.79 18.87 17.37
CA PHE A 60 4.87 19.64 16.53
C PHE A 60 5.61 20.48 15.48
N ASP A 61 6.71 21.15 15.86
CA ASP A 61 7.51 21.97 14.96
C ASP A 61 8.22 21.11 13.89
N GLU A 62 8.76 19.95 14.29
CA GLU A 62 9.22 18.93 13.34
C GLU A 62 8.10 18.46 12.40
N SER A 63 6.88 18.26 12.93
CA SER A 63 5.70 17.91 12.12
C SER A 63 5.42 18.98 11.07
N TYR A 64 5.41 20.24 11.50
CA TYR A 64 5.09 21.39 10.67
C TYR A 64 6.13 21.58 9.57
N HIS A 65 7.42 21.54 9.92
CA HIS A 65 8.51 21.61 8.94
C HIS A 65 8.42 20.50 7.91
N LEU A 66 8.11 19.29 8.35
CA LEU A 66 8.06 18.14 7.46
C LEU A 66 6.81 18.16 6.55
N LEU A 67 5.67 18.64 7.07
CA LEU A 67 4.47 18.95 6.30
C LEU A 67 4.75 20.03 5.24
N LEU A 68 5.52 21.06 5.59
CA LEU A 68 5.91 22.14 4.69
C LEU A 68 6.84 21.64 3.59
N ILE A 69 7.80 20.75 3.92
CA ILE A 69 8.64 20.05 2.94
C ILE A 69 7.77 19.24 1.96
N LEU A 70 6.78 18.49 2.46
CA LEU A 70 5.85 17.75 1.61
C LEU A 70 5.05 18.70 0.69
N CYS A 71 4.55 19.83 1.21
CA CYS A 71 3.84 20.83 0.41
C CYS A 71 4.72 21.43 -0.69
N VAL A 72 5.97 21.77 -0.38
CA VAL A 72 6.94 22.28 -1.36
C VAL A 72 7.23 21.20 -2.41
N PHE A 73 7.52 19.97 -1.99
CA PHE A 73 7.75 18.83 -2.89
C PHE A 73 6.56 18.62 -3.83
N PHE A 74 5.34 18.54 -3.29
CA PHE A 74 4.13 18.38 -4.09
C PHE A 74 3.94 19.53 -5.07
N THR A 75 4.24 20.77 -4.67
CA THR A 75 4.21 21.95 -5.55
C THR A 75 5.22 21.83 -6.70
N LEU A 76 6.45 21.40 -6.41
CA LEU A 76 7.50 21.22 -7.42
C LEU A 76 7.22 20.06 -8.39
N VAL A 77 6.57 18.99 -7.92
CA VAL A 77 6.19 17.83 -8.74
C VAL A 77 4.92 18.10 -9.55
N THR A 78 4.14 19.12 -9.21
CA THR A 78 2.85 19.46 -9.84
C THR A 78 2.93 19.62 -11.36
N PRO A 79 3.90 20.33 -11.95
CA PRO A 79 4.02 20.43 -13.41
C PRO A 79 4.27 19.07 -14.08
N GLY A 80 5.07 18.20 -13.43
CA GLY A 80 5.33 16.84 -13.87
C GLY A 80 4.07 15.97 -13.82
N LEU A 81 3.33 15.99 -12.71
CA LEU A 81 2.03 15.31 -12.58
C LEU A 81 1.01 15.84 -13.59
N TYR A 82 0.96 17.14 -13.82
CA TYR A 82 0.08 17.73 -14.82
C TYR A 82 0.42 17.22 -16.23
N LYS A 83 1.71 17.21 -16.59
CA LYS A 83 2.18 16.67 -17.88
C LYS A 83 1.91 15.17 -17.99
N LEU A 84 2.03 14.42 -16.90
CA LEU A 84 1.70 13.01 -16.86
C LEU A 84 0.21 12.79 -17.11
N LEU A 85 -0.66 13.47 -16.37
CA LEU A 85 -2.12 13.42 -16.53
C LEU A 85 -2.60 14.00 -17.87
N SER A 86 -1.79 14.84 -18.53
CA SER A 86 -2.09 15.33 -19.86
C SER A 86 -1.89 14.26 -20.95
N LEU A 87 -1.08 13.23 -20.70
CA LEU A 87 -0.85 12.09 -21.62
C LEU A 87 -2.14 11.30 -21.92
N GLU A 88 -3.11 11.31 -20.99
CA GLU A 88 -4.39 10.65 -21.24
C GLU A 88 -5.18 11.45 -22.30
N SER A 89 -5.20 10.95 -23.53
CA SER A 89 -5.80 11.65 -24.68
C SER A 89 -7.33 11.76 -24.60
N ASN A 90 -7.99 10.91 -23.81
CA ASN A 90 -9.46 10.79 -23.74
C ASN A 90 -9.98 10.95 -22.30
N ILE A 91 -9.73 12.09 -21.64
CA ILE A 91 -10.29 12.34 -20.30
C ILE A 91 -11.77 12.70 -20.42
N LYS A 92 -12.64 11.77 -20.00
CA LYS A 92 -14.07 12.05 -19.75
C LYS A 92 -14.19 13.19 -18.72
N GLN A 93 -15.24 14.00 -18.78
CA GLN A 93 -15.50 14.97 -17.70
C GLN A 93 -15.75 14.23 -16.37
N PHE A 94 -15.37 14.83 -15.25
CA PHE A 94 -15.69 14.30 -13.93
C PHE A 94 -17.21 14.33 -13.72
N ASP A 95 -17.75 13.21 -13.29
CA ASP A 95 -19.12 13.08 -12.80
C ASP A 95 -19.15 12.92 -11.27
N LEU A 96 -20.34 12.89 -10.66
CA LEU A 96 -20.49 12.83 -9.21
C LEU A 96 -19.78 11.62 -8.57
N LYS A 97 -19.82 10.45 -9.22
CA LYS A 97 -19.16 9.24 -8.70
C LYS A 97 -17.64 9.41 -8.65
N ASP A 98 -17.04 10.11 -9.62
CA ASP A 98 -15.60 10.38 -9.61
C ASP A 98 -15.24 11.28 -8.41
N TYR A 99 -16.04 12.32 -8.14
CA TYR A 99 -15.81 13.17 -6.97
C TYR A 99 -15.93 12.40 -5.65
N LEU A 100 -16.94 11.54 -5.51
CA LEU A 100 -17.12 10.71 -4.31
C LEU A 100 -15.96 9.74 -4.12
N LEU A 101 -15.50 9.08 -5.20
CA LEU A 101 -14.35 8.20 -5.18
C LEU A 101 -13.09 8.93 -4.71
N PHE A 102 -12.74 10.06 -5.35
CA PHE A 102 -11.54 10.80 -4.97
C PHE A 102 -11.63 11.44 -3.58
N THR A 103 -12.84 11.78 -3.11
CA THR A 103 -13.06 12.25 -1.72
C THR A 103 -12.78 11.12 -0.74
N PHE A 104 -13.32 9.91 -0.98
CA PHE A 104 -13.03 8.74 -0.16
C PHE A 104 -11.53 8.44 -0.12
N LEU A 105 -10.87 8.39 -1.29
CA LEU A 105 -9.43 8.11 -1.36
C LEU A 105 -8.59 9.21 -0.68
N ALA A 106 -8.99 10.48 -0.77
CA ALA A 106 -8.32 11.57 -0.08
C ALA A 106 -8.43 11.43 1.44
N ILE A 107 -9.61 11.08 1.97
CA ILE A 107 -9.80 10.80 3.40
C ILE A 107 -8.91 9.62 3.84
N MET A 108 -8.92 8.51 3.09
CA MET A 108 -8.07 7.35 3.39
C MET A 108 -6.58 7.69 3.35
N PHE A 109 -6.15 8.51 2.39
CA PHE A 109 -4.78 8.99 2.31
C PHE A 109 -4.40 9.86 3.52
N LEU A 110 -5.27 10.78 3.95
CA LEU A 110 -5.00 11.62 5.12
C LEU A 110 -4.90 10.80 6.41
N LEU A 111 -5.77 9.80 6.60
CA LEU A 111 -5.66 8.85 7.71
C LEU A 111 -4.36 8.04 7.66
N THR A 112 -3.95 7.64 6.46
CA THR A 112 -2.68 6.93 6.23
C THR A 112 -1.46 7.79 6.54
N ALA A 113 -1.46 9.04 6.11
CA ALA A 113 -0.40 9.98 6.41
C ALA A 113 -0.30 10.25 7.93
N SER A 114 -1.44 10.39 8.61
CA SER A 114 -1.49 10.52 10.07
C SER A 114 -0.94 9.28 10.79
N ALA A 115 -1.29 8.08 10.34
CA ALA A 115 -0.78 6.83 10.93
C ALA A 115 0.71 6.58 10.62
N SER A 116 1.21 7.01 9.46
CA SER A 116 2.65 7.03 9.15
C SER A 116 3.38 8.02 10.05
N TRP A 117 2.78 9.19 10.31
CA TRP A 117 3.33 10.22 11.18
C TRP A 117 3.47 9.70 12.60
N GLN A 118 2.44 9.06 13.13
CA GLN A 118 2.51 8.39 14.43
C GLN A 118 3.64 7.36 14.46
N GLY A 119 3.84 6.59 13.39
CA GLY A 119 4.94 5.63 13.30
C GLY A 119 6.32 6.26 13.38
N TYR A 120 6.50 7.43 12.77
CA TYR A 120 7.70 8.24 12.86
C TYR A 120 7.94 8.75 14.29
N VAL A 121 6.93 9.35 14.91
CA VAL A 121 7.01 9.87 16.29
C VAL A 121 7.33 8.75 17.29
N ASP A 122 6.71 7.58 17.13
CA ASP A 122 6.92 6.42 17.99
C ASP A 122 8.29 5.75 17.79
N ASN A 123 9.06 6.15 16.77
CA ASN A 123 10.24 5.45 16.25
C ASN A 123 10.03 3.92 16.17
N ASN A 124 8.93 3.53 15.52
CA ASN A 124 8.40 2.18 15.67
C ASN A 124 9.33 1.08 15.08
N ASN A 125 9.51 0.00 15.87
CA ASN A 125 10.35 -1.17 15.57
C ASN A 125 10.03 -1.92 14.25
N TRP A 126 8.87 -1.71 13.65
CA TRP A 126 8.48 -2.34 12.38
C TRP A 126 8.20 -1.32 11.28
N ARG A 127 7.54 -0.19 11.60
CA ARG A 127 7.17 0.84 10.63
C ARG A 127 8.33 1.74 10.23
N ILE A 128 9.29 1.98 11.13
CA ILE A 128 10.45 2.85 10.86
C ILE A 128 11.72 2.03 10.80
N ALA A 129 12.01 1.22 11.83
CA ALA A 129 13.29 0.52 11.95
C ALA A 129 13.60 -0.40 10.75
N ASP A 130 12.58 -1.01 10.13
CA ASP A 130 12.76 -1.81 8.93
C ASP A 130 13.33 -1.04 7.76
N TRP A 131 12.88 0.19 7.58
CA TRP A 131 13.38 1.08 6.53
C TRP A 131 14.78 1.59 6.82
N LEU A 132 15.23 1.50 8.07
CA LEU A 132 16.53 1.95 8.54
C LEU A 132 17.60 0.85 8.58
N ILE A 133 17.25 -0.41 8.26
CA ILE A 133 18.24 -1.47 8.01
C ILE A 133 19.22 -0.96 6.96
N ASN A 134 20.52 -0.94 7.26
CA ASN A 134 21.57 -0.34 6.44
C ASN A 134 22.80 -1.27 6.35
N TYR A 135 23.89 -0.81 5.72
CA TYR A 135 25.09 -1.62 5.47
C TYR A 135 26.29 -1.28 6.35
N GLN A 136 26.08 -0.61 7.48
CA GLN A 136 27.19 -0.23 8.37
C GLN A 136 27.87 -1.45 9.02
N GLY A 137 27.14 -2.56 9.21
CA GLY A 137 27.71 -3.85 9.60
C GLY A 137 28.19 -4.74 8.43
N GLY A 138 28.21 -4.23 7.21
CA GLY A 138 28.41 -5.00 5.98
C GLY A 138 27.12 -5.26 5.19
N PHE A 139 27.25 -5.88 4.02
CA PHE A 139 26.09 -6.15 3.16
C PHE A 139 25.15 -7.19 3.80
N VAL A 140 23.88 -6.83 3.95
CA VAL A 140 22.81 -7.68 4.49
C VAL A 140 21.53 -7.54 3.66
N ARG A 141 20.65 -8.54 3.66
CA ARG A 141 19.32 -8.40 3.03
C ARG A 141 18.57 -7.18 3.59
N ARG A 142 17.75 -6.55 2.75
CA ARG A 142 16.87 -5.40 3.07
C ARG A 142 17.55 -4.05 3.30
N GLY A 143 18.88 -3.98 3.27
CA GLY A 143 19.61 -2.78 3.72
C GLY A 143 19.74 -1.63 2.73
N LEU A 144 19.36 -1.79 1.46
CA LEU A 144 19.68 -0.81 0.42
C LEU A 144 19.07 0.57 0.68
N LEU A 145 17.79 0.63 1.06
CA LEU A 145 17.14 1.93 1.32
C LEU A 145 17.62 2.57 2.61
N GLY A 146 17.87 1.79 3.67
CA GLY A 146 18.40 2.37 4.89
C GLY A 146 19.83 2.87 4.72
N GLU A 147 20.64 2.26 3.86
CA GLU A 147 21.95 2.81 3.48
C GLU A 147 21.82 4.17 2.77
N VAL A 148 20.85 4.31 1.86
CA VAL A 148 20.55 5.60 1.23
C VAL A 148 20.13 6.64 2.26
N TYR A 149 19.24 6.29 3.19
CA TYR A 149 18.79 7.21 4.25
C TYR A 149 19.91 7.57 5.22
N PHE A 150 20.78 6.62 5.54
CA PHE A 150 21.96 6.85 6.36
C PHE A 150 22.93 7.83 5.69
N GLY A 151 23.20 7.63 4.40
CA GLY A 151 24.01 8.58 3.61
C GLY A 151 23.41 9.98 3.56
N LEU A 152 22.09 10.09 3.33
CA LEU A 152 21.37 11.37 3.34
C LEU A 152 21.42 12.06 4.71
N TRP A 153 21.29 11.29 5.79
CA TRP A 153 21.43 11.80 7.15
C TRP A 153 22.82 12.39 7.38
N ASN A 154 23.89 11.69 7.00
CA ASN A 154 25.26 12.18 7.16
C ASN A 154 25.54 13.46 6.37
N ILE A 155 24.90 13.64 5.21
CA ILE A 155 25.09 14.83 4.35
C ILE A 155 24.25 16.02 4.84
N THR A 156 23.01 15.77 5.28
CA THR A 156 22.02 16.84 5.54
C THR A 156 21.83 17.16 7.02
N GLY A 157 22.21 16.24 7.92
CA GLY A 157 21.87 16.29 9.35
C GLY A 157 20.39 16.01 9.65
N ILE A 158 19.55 15.75 8.64
CA ILE A 158 18.12 15.45 8.83
C ILE A 158 17.98 14.01 9.35
N LYS A 159 17.15 13.82 10.38
CA LYS A 159 16.93 12.51 11.00
C LYS A 159 16.55 11.45 9.96
N PRO A 160 17.13 10.24 10.01
CA PRO A 160 16.89 9.22 9.01
C PRO A 160 15.42 8.76 8.95
N GLY A 161 14.72 8.75 10.09
CA GLY A 161 13.28 8.47 10.17
C GLY A 161 12.41 9.45 9.37
N SER A 162 12.85 10.70 9.18
CA SER A 162 12.11 11.69 8.39
C SER A 162 12.07 11.31 6.91
N PHE A 163 13.18 10.78 6.37
CA PHE A 163 13.22 10.25 5.00
C PHE A 163 12.31 9.03 4.83
N VAL A 164 12.23 8.18 5.84
CA VAL A 164 11.29 7.04 5.87
C VAL A 164 9.86 7.53 5.78
N PHE A 165 9.45 8.47 6.65
CA PHE A 165 8.10 9.03 6.65
C PHE A 165 7.75 9.67 5.30
N ILE A 166 8.63 10.52 4.76
CA ILE A 166 8.41 11.18 3.46
C ILE A 166 8.23 10.11 2.38
N THR A 167 9.09 9.08 2.35
CA THR A 167 8.99 8.01 1.35
C THR A 167 7.69 7.23 1.49
N GLN A 168 7.25 6.90 2.71
CA GLN A 168 5.97 6.23 2.94
C GLN A 168 4.79 7.06 2.42
N VAL A 169 4.70 8.34 2.82
CA VAL A 169 3.63 9.24 2.38
C VAL A 169 3.60 9.38 0.87
N LEU A 170 4.76 9.52 0.22
CA LEU A 170 4.86 9.61 -1.23
C LEU A 170 4.41 8.32 -1.93
N CYS A 171 4.82 7.16 -1.43
CA CYS A 171 4.42 5.89 -2.03
C CYS A 171 2.92 5.63 -1.88
N TYR A 172 2.34 5.92 -0.70
CA TYR A 172 0.90 5.83 -0.52
C TYR A 172 0.16 6.83 -1.40
N PHE A 173 0.63 8.08 -1.51
CA PHE A 173 0.03 9.06 -2.41
C PHE A 173 -0.02 8.56 -3.86
N ILE A 174 1.11 8.05 -4.36
CA ILE A 174 1.21 7.45 -5.70
C ILE A 174 0.23 6.29 -5.84
N PHE A 175 0.20 5.38 -4.87
CA PHE A 175 -0.72 4.24 -4.88
C PHE A 175 -2.19 4.67 -4.94
N TYR A 176 -2.64 5.57 -4.05
CA TYR A 176 -4.02 6.08 -4.03
C TYR A 176 -4.37 6.82 -5.32
N LEU A 177 -3.47 7.67 -5.81
CA LEU A 177 -3.67 8.44 -7.04
C LEU A 177 -3.86 7.53 -8.25
N PHE A 178 -2.91 6.64 -8.54
CA PHE A 178 -2.98 5.81 -9.74
C PHE A 178 -4.07 4.76 -9.67
N THR A 179 -4.33 4.19 -8.49
CA THR A 179 -5.45 3.27 -8.31
C THR A 179 -6.80 4.00 -8.49
N GLY A 180 -6.94 5.22 -7.97
CA GLY A 180 -8.13 6.06 -8.21
C GLY A 180 -8.33 6.41 -9.69
N LEU A 181 -7.24 6.72 -10.41
CA LEU A 181 -7.28 6.94 -11.86
C LEU A 181 -7.68 5.68 -12.63
N LEU A 182 -7.20 4.49 -12.22
CA LEU A 182 -7.59 3.21 -12.81
C LEU A 182 -9.08 2.89 -12.59
N LEU A 183 -9.58 3.12 -11.36
CA LEU A 183 -10.99 2.94 -11.01
C LEU A 183 -11.90 3.88 -11.81
N ARG A 184 -11.49 5.13 -11.98
CA ARG A 184 -12.22 6.14 -12.78
C ARG A 184 -12.37 5.74 -14.25
N ARG A 185 -11.42 4.98 -14.80
CA ARG A 185 -11.51 4.50 -16.19
C ARG A 185 -12.55 3.41 -16.38
N GLN A 186 -12.98 2.74 -15.30
CA GLN A 186 -13.98 1.68 -15.37
C GLN A 186 -15.36 2.26 -15.67
N ASN A 187 -16.09 1.64 -16.62
CA ASN A 187 -17.44 2.12 -16.94
C ASN A 187 -18.41 1.86 -15.78
N ASN A 188 -18.25 0.71 -15.10
CA ASN A 188 -19.08 0.28 -13.99
C ASN A 188 -18.30 0.28 -12.66
N LEU A 189 -18.24 1.44 -12.00
CA LEU A 189 -17.60 1.56 -10.68
C LEU A 189 -18.33 0.75 -9.58
N LEU A 190 -19.65 0.51 -9.74
CA LEU A 190 -20.42 -0.28 -8.76
C LEU A 190 -19.92 -1.73 -8.65
N ALA A 191 -19.36 -2.30 -9.72
CA ALA A 191 -18.76 -3.63 -9.65
C ALA A 191 -17.56 -3.68 -8.70
N TYR A 192 -16.91 -2.54 -8.46
CA TYR A 192 -15.75 -2.42 -7.56
C TYR A 192 -16.12 -1.93 -6.16
N ILE A 193 -17.39 -1.60 -5.87
CA ILE A 193 -17.75 -0.93 -4.61
C ILE A 193 -17.35 -1.74 -3.37
N VAL A 194 -17.55 -3.06 -3.41
CA VAL A 194 -17.21 -3.95 -2.30
C VAL A 194 -15.70 -3.97 -2.06
N LEU A 195 -14.88 -3.92 -3.13
CA LEU A 195 -13.42 -3.83 -3.04
C LEU A 195 -12.94 -2.47 -2.55
N ILE A 196 -13.60 -1.38 -2.98
CA ILE A 196 -13.24 -0.02 -2.58
C ILE A 196 -13.43 0.17 -1.07
N ILE A 197 -14.50 -0.38 -0.50
CA ILE A 197 -14.79 -0.26 0.94
C ILE A 197 -14.17 -1.38 1.78
N SER A 198 -13.49 -2.36 1.16
CA SER A 198 -13.04 -3.54 1.89
C SER A 198 -11.89 -3.24 2.85
N PRO A 199 -11.81 -3.97 3.98
CA PRO A 199 -10.77 -3.76 5.00
C PRO A 199 -9.36 -4.18 4.55
N PHE A 200 -9.20 -4.69 3.33
CA PHE A 200 -7.96 -5.29 2.83
C PHE A 200 -7.40 -4.64 1.57
N ILE A 201 -8.03 -3.60 1.01
CA ILE A 201 -7.45 -2.89 -0.15
C ILE A 201 -6.81 -1.56 0.29
N PHE A 202 -7.65 -0.61 0.69
CA PHE A 202 -7.22 0.75 1.00
C PHE A 202 -7.00 1.01 2.49
N THR A 203 -7.46 0.11 3.36
CA THR A 203 -7.41 0.30 4.82
C THR A 203 -6.65 -0.80 5.55
N TYR A 204 -6.04 -1.76 4.84
CA TYR A 204 -5.29 -2.87 5.45
C TYR A 204 -4.27 -2.39 6.49
N HIS A 205 -3.43 -1.42 6.11
CA HIS A 205 -2.41 -0.82 6.98
C HIS A 205 -2.97 0.06 8.09
N LEU A 206 -4.24 0.46 8.02
CA LEU A 206 -4.94 1.20 9.07
C LEU A 206 -5.55 0.26 10.12
N HIS A 207 -6.12 -0.87 9.67
CA HIS A 207 -6.66 -1.89 10.57
C HIS A 207 -5.56 -2.71 11.24
N ASP A 208 -4.42 -2.87 10.56
CA ASP A 208 -3.27 -3.56 11.12
C ASP A 208 -1.98 -2.73 10.99
N ILE A 209 -1.80 -1.85 11.96
CA ILE A 209 -0.70 -0.88 12.00
C ILE A 209 0.67 -1.57 12.09
N GLN A 210 0.76 -2.78 12.67
CA GLN A 210 2.03 -3.51 12.79
C GLN A 210 2.45 -4.15 11.46
N GLY A 211 1.49 -4.66 10.69
CA GLY A 211 1.74 -5.17 9.33
C GLY A 211 1.78 -4.10 8.24
N GLY A 212 1.19 -2.94 8.48
CA GLY A 212 1.17 -1.79 7.58
C GLY A 212 2.47 -0.99 7.53
N PHE A 213 2.58 -0.06 6.57
CA PHE A 213 3.71 0.88 6.42
C PHE A 213 5.08 0.22 6.14
N ARG A 214 5.05 -1.06 5.75
CA ARG A 214 6.21 -1.84 5.34
C ARG A 214 6.55 -1.56 3.87
N LYS A 215 7.70 -2.06 3.41
CA LYS A 215 8.28 -1.73 2.09
C LYS A 215 7.47 -2.23 0.87
N GLU A 216 6.47 -3.09 1.04
CA GLU A 216 5.58 -3.52 -0.05
C GLU A 216 4.81 -2.37 -0.70
N ILE A 217 4.66 -1.22 -0.02
CA ILE A 217 4.05 -0.04 -0.63
C ILE A 217 4.87 0.47 -1.83
N LEU A 218 6.19 0.24 -1.86
CA LEU A 218 7.03 0.53 -3.04
C LEU A 218 6.56 -0.27 -4.26
N TYR A 219 6.29 -1.55 -4.07
CA TYR A 219 5.77 -2.44 -5.10
C TYR A 219 4.37 -1.99 -5.55
N LEU A 220 3.45 -1.73 -4.61
CA LEU A 220 2.06 -1.37 -4.94
C LEU A 220 1.97 0.00 -5.66
N ALA A 221 2.77 0.98 -5.24
CA ALA A 221 2.90 2.27 -5.89
C ALA A 221 3.49 2.14 -7.31
N LEU A 222 4.54 1.34 -7.47
CA LEU A 222 5.15 1.08 -8.77
C LEU A 222 4.20 0.30 -9.69
N PHE A 223 3.48 -0.69 -9.16
CA PHE A 223 2.58 -1.53 -9.95
C PHE A 223 1.36 -0.75 -10.44
N SER A 224 0.69 -0.01 -9.56
CA SER A 224 -0.47 0.82 -9.93
C SER A 224 -0.11 1.90 -10.97
N SER A 225 1.02 2.59 -10.79
CA SER A 225 1.51 3.58 -11.75
C SER A 225 1.91 2.95 -13.09
N TYR A 226 2.57 1.78 -13.07
CA TYR A 226 2.92 1.03 -14.26
C TYR A 226 1.67 0.61 -15.05
N VAL A 227 0.67 0.01 -14.40
CA VAL A 227 -0.59 -0.39 -15.07
C VAL A 227 -1.27 0.82 -15.68
N TRP A 228 -1.32 1.94 -14.97
CA TRP A 228 -1.90 3.17 -15.52
C TRP A 228 -1.17 3.63 -16.78
N LEU A 229 0.17 3.67 -16.78
CA LEU A 229 0.98 4.02 -17.95
C LEU A 229 0.72 3.07 -19.14
N MET A 230 0.62 1.77 -18.87
CA MET A 230 0.33 0.76 -19.89
C MET A 230 -1.05 0.91 -20.54
N LEU A 231 -1.99 1.60 -19.88
CA LEU A 231 -3.35 1.82 -20.39
C LEU A 231 -3.55 3.21 -21.01
N THR A 232 -2.71 4.19 -20.69
CA THR A 232 -2.94 5.60 -21.07
C THR A 232 -1.95 6.13 -22.10
N THR A 233 -0.80 5.48 -22.29
CA THR A 233 0.28 5.99 -23.15
C THR A 233 0.39 5.23 -24.48
N LYS A 234 1.16 5.78 -25.43
CA LYS A 234 1.42 5.16 -26.73
C LYS A 234 2.40 3.98 -26.60
N PRO A 235 2.40 2.99 -27.52
CA PRO A 235 3.27 1.80 -27.44
C PRO A 235 4.76 2.08 -27.19
N GLY A 236 5.34 3.12 -27.81
CA GLY A 236 6.74 3.48 -27.57
C GLY A 236 7.02 3.93 -26.12
N THR A 237 6.08 4.66 -25.49
CA THR A 237 6.19 5.07 -24.09
C THR A 237 5.95 3.89 -23.15
N GLN A 238 5.01 3.00 -23.48
CA GLN A 238 4.77 1.77 -22.73
C GLN A 238 6.03 0.92 -22.66
N LYS A 239 6.72 0.75 -23.80
CA LYS A 239 8.01 0.04 -23.88
C LYS A 239 9.06 0.62 -22.96
N ILE A 240 9.25 1.95 -22.99
CA ILE A 240 10.21 2.63 -22.13
C ILE A 240 9.83 2.44 -20.65
N ALA A 241 8.55 2.58 -20.31
CA ALA A 241 8.06 2.37 -18.95
C ALA A 241 8.35 0.95 -18.46
N SER A 242 8.10 -0.09 -19.27
CA SER A 242 8.43 -1.48 -18.92
C SER A 242 9.92 -1.68 -18.68
N ILE A 243 10.79 -1.14 -19.53
CA ILE A 243 12.24 -1.22 -19.36
C ILE A 243 12.69 -0.54 -18.06
N LEU A 244 12.20 0.68 -17.79
CA LEU A 244 12.54 1.42 -16.58
C LEU A 244 12.09 0.69 -15.31
N VAL A 245 10.88 0.12 -15.33
CA VAL A 245 10.37 -0.66 -14.19
C VAL A 245 11.24 -1.89 -13.94
N LEU A 246 11.60 -2.64 -14.99
CA LEU A 246 12.47 -3.82 -14.84
C LEU A 246 13.89 -3.44 -14.41
N LEU A 247 14.40 -2.28 -14.82
CA LEU A 247 15.69 -1.76 -14.38
C LEU A 247 15.69 -1.33 -12.91
N ILE A 248 14.58 -0.77 -12.42
CA ILE A 248 14.42 -0.35 -11.01
C ILE A 248 14.13 -1.56 -10.10
N TYR A 249 13.56 -2.64 -10.62
CA TYR A 249 13.12 -3.77 -9.81
C TYR A 249 14.17 -4.43 -8.90
N PRO A 250 15.46 -4.58 -9.31
CA PRO A 250 16.51 -5.04 -8.41
C PRO A 250 16.63 -4.22 -7.11
N VAL A 251 16.37 -2.90 -7.18
CA VAL A 251 16.35 -2.02 -5.99
C VAL A 251 15.23 -2.44 -5.04
N LEU A 252 14.02 -2.75 -5.56
CA LEU A 252 12.91 -3.24 -4.74
C LEU A 252 13.29 -4.57 -4.06
N VAL A 253 13.92 -5.48 -4.79
CA VAL A 253 14.37 -6.78 -4.27
C VAL A 253 15.42 -6.61 -3.17
N LEU A 254 16.42 -5.73 -3.37
CA LEU A 254 17.43 -5.44 -2.34
C LEU A 254 16.85 -4.70 -1.13
N SER A 255 15.75 -3.97 -1.31
CA SER A 255 15.01 -3.30 -0.22
C SER A 255 14.18 -4.29 0.59
N HIS A 256 13.54 -5.25 -0.08
CA HIS A 256 12.84 -6.36 0.54
C HIS A 256 12.75 -7.55 -0.43
N GLU A 257 13.43 -8.64 -0.07
CA GLU A 257 13.67 -9.80 -0.91
C GLU A 257 12.40 -10.54 -1.34
N MET A 258 11.36 -10.54 -0.50
CA MET A 258 10.07 -11.16 -0.81
C MET A 258 9.41 -10.54 -2.05
N LEU A 259 9.75 -9.29 -2.40
CA LEU A 259 9.18 -8.62 -3.56
C LEU A 259 9.58 -9.31 -4.87
N ALA A 260 10.68 -10.08 -4.90
CA ALA A 260 11.05 -10.88 -6.06
C ALA A 260 9.93 -11.82 -6.53
N VAL A 261 9.13 -12.36 -5.59
CA VAL A 261 7.98 -13.25 -5.87
C VAL A 261 6.88 -12.56 -6.68
N PHE A 262 6.79 -11.23 -6.59
CA PHE A 262 5.73 -10.45 -7.22
C PHE A 262 6.16 -9.81 -8.56
N LEU A 263 7.42 -9.94 -8.97
CA LEU A 263 7.91 -9.50 -10.30
C LEU A 263 7.07 -10.05 -11.46
N PRO A 264 6.62 -11.33 -11.43
CA PRO A 264 5.87 -11.87 -12.55
C PRO A 264 4.53 -11.15 -12.82
N TYR A 265 3.95 -10.38 -11.88
CA TYR A 265 2.79 -9.52 -12.19
C TYR A 265 3.13 -8.42 -13.21
N PHE A 266 4.32 -7.82 -13.13
CA PHE A 266 4.78 -6.83 -14.10
C PHE A 266 5.03 -7.47 -15.47
N LEU A 267 5.69 -8.64 -15.47
CA LEU A 267 5.94 -9.40 -16.70
C LEU A 267 4.64 -9.87 -17.34
N MET A 268 3.66 -10.30 -16.55
CA MET A 268 2.35 -10.71 -17.02
C MET A 268 1.69 -9.60 -17.86
N LEU A 269 1.71 -8.36 -17.39
CA LEU A 269 1.17 -7.22 -18.15
C LEU A 269 2.03 -6.84 -19.36
N TYR A 270 3.36 -6.97 -19.25
CA TYR A 270 4.26 -6.81 -20.38
C TYR A 270 3.91 -7.80 -21.51
N PHE A 271 3.78 -9.09 -21.19
CA PHE A 271 3.43 -10.12 -22.16
C PHE A 271 2.00 -10.02 -22.67
N TYR A 272 1.06 -9.56 -21.84
CA TYR A 272 -0.31 -9.31 -22.27
C TYR A 272 -0.39 -8.20 -23.35
N LYS A 273 0.50 -7.21 -23.30
CA LYS A 273 0.61 -6.13 -24.28
C LYS A 273 1.69 -6.40 -25.35
N SER A 274 2.11 -7.65 -25.51
CA SER A 274 3.32 -8.00 -26.27
C SER A 274 3.26 -7.82 -27.78
N GLU A 275 2.08 -7.56 -28.36
CA GLU A 275 1.90 -7.27 -29.78
C GLU A 275 2.75 -6.06 -30.27
N TYR A 276 3.34 -5.30 -29.34
CA TYR A 276 4.18 -4.13 -29.62
C TYR A 276 5.70 -4.37 -29.47
N PHE A 277 6.15 -5.59 -29.15
CA PHE A 277 7.55 -5.84 -28.81
C PHE A 277 8.28 -6.74 -29.83
N GLU A 278 9.52 -6.37 -30.13
CA GLU A 278 10.40 -7.11 -31.04
C GLU A 278 11.18 -8.20 -30.31
N LYS A 279 11.72 -9.21 -31.02
CA LYS A 279 12.56 -10.26 -30.41
C LYS A 279 13.74 -9.71 -29.61
N LYS A 280 14.34 -8.60 -30.05
CA LYS A 280 15.43 -7.92 -29.33
C LYS A 280 14.99 -7.40 -27.95
N ASP A 281 13.71 -7.11 -27.77
CA ASP A 281 13.17 -6.61 -26.50
C ASP A 281 13.12 -7.73 -25.45
N LEU A 282 12.91 -8.98 -25.87
CA LEU A 282 12.99 -10.13 -24.98
C LEU A 282 14.39 -10.30 -24.39
N PHE A 283 15.44 -10.03 -25.17
CA PHE A 283 16.82 -10.09 -24.67
C PHE A 283 17.06 -9.07 -23.54
N TYR A 284 16.62 -7.82 -23.71
CA TYR A 284 16.73 -6.80 -22.66
C TYR A 284 15.90 -7.15 -21.42
N VAL A 285 14.67 -7.65 -21.61
CA VAL A 285 13.83 -8.12 -20.52
C VAL A 285 14.52 -9.24 -19.74
N SER A 286 15.11 -10.22 -20.43
CA SER A 286 15.86 -11.31 -19.78
C SER A 286 17.06 -10.79 -18.97
N ILE A 287 17.79 -9.79 -19.47
CA ILE A 287 18.89 -9.17 -18.72
C ILE A 287 18.37 -8.53 -17.42
N TYR A 288 17.33 -7.69 -17.49
CA TYR A 288 16.84 -6.97 -16.31
C TYR A 288 16.16 -7.89 -15.29
N VAL A 289 15.45 -8.92 -15.77
CA VAL A 289 14.97 -10.01 -14.90
C VAL A 289 16.14 -10.74 -14.26
N GLY A 290 17.20 -11.02 -15.02
CA GLY A 290 18.46 -11.59 -14.52
C GLY A 290 19.08 -10.77 -13.39
N LEU A 291 19.11 -9.43 -13.51
CA LEU A 291 19.57 -8.55 -12.43
C LEU A 291 18.71 -8.68 -11.16
N SER A 292 17.39 -8.81 -11.31
CA SER A 292 16.48 -9.01 -10.17
C SER A 292 16.69 -10.37 -9.51
N VAL A 293 16.99 -11.41 -10.30
CA VAL A 293 17.35 -12.74 -9.79
C VAL A 293 18.68 -12.68 -9.04
N ILE A 294 19.70 -11.99 -9.57
CA ILE A 294 20.98 -11.80 -8.89
C ILE A 294 20.77 -11.08 -7.55
N ALA A 295 19.99 -9.99 -7.54
CA ALA A 295 19.64 -9.28 -6.31
C ALA A 295 18.94 -10.19 -5.28
N PHE A 296 18.03 -11.05 -5.74
CA PHE A 296 17.35 -12.00 -4.88
C PHE A 296 18.31 -13.05 -4.30
N LEU A 297 19.20 -13.62 -5.14
CA LEU A 297 20.20 -14.59 -4.71
C LEU A 297 21.17 -13.98 -3.68
N LEU A 298 21.60 -12.73 -3.89
CA LEU A 298 22.41 -12.01 -2.90
C LEU A 298 21.65 -11.87 -1.58
N ALA A 299 20.38 -11.48 -1.61
CA ALA A 299 19.59 -11.36 -0.38
C ALA A 299 19.36 -12.71 0.35
N LEU A 300 19.38 -13.84 -0.38
CA LEU A 300 19.31 -15.18 0.22
C LEU A 300 20.64 -15.63 0.84
N ILE A 301 21.78 -15.19 0.27
CA ILE A 301 23.11 -15.54 0.79
C ILE A 301 23.44 -14.71 2.04
N TYR A 302 23.07 -13.42 2.05
CA TYR A 302 23.43 -12.49 3.12
C TYR A 302 22.24 -12.23 4.06
N THR A 303 21.86 -13.24 4.86
CA THR A 303 20.66 -13.19 5.72
C THR A 303 20.77 -12.25 6.93
N GLY A 304 21.99 -11.98 7.40
CA GLY A 304 22.27 -11.21 8.62
C GLY A 304 22.85 -12.07 9.75
N SER A 305 23.44 -11.42 10.74
CA SER A 305 23.98 -12.03 11.97
C SER A 305 23.78 -11.06 13.15
N GLU A 306 23.99 -11.52 14.38
CA GLU A 306 23.96 -10.66 15.57
C GLU A 306 24.94 -9.47 15.46
N GLN A 307 26.11 -9.69 14.84
CA GLN A 307 27.06 -8.61 14.57
C GLN A 307 26.45 -7.55 13.64
N HIS A 308 25.79 -7.95 12.56
CA HIS A 308 25.11 -7.00 11.67
C HIS A 308 24.05 -6.19 12.44
N VAL A 309 23.27 -6.86 13.29
CA VAL A 309 22.22 -6.22 14.11
C VAL A 309 22.83 -5.14 15.01
N SER A 310 23.88 -5.49 15.77
CA SER A 310 24.52 -4.53 16.68
C SER A 310 25.15 -3.36 15.94
N GLU A 311 25.86 -3.59 14.83
CA GLU A 311 26.47 -2.52 14.03
C GLU A 311 25.41 -1.58 13.42
N ILE A 312 24.29 -2.12 12.92
CA ILE A 312 23.18 -1.31 12.42
C ILE A 312 22.58 -0.47 13.56
N CYS A 313 22.28 -1.07 14.71
CA CYS A 313 21.72 -0.34 15.85
C CYS A 313 22.68 0.76 16.36
N ASN A 314 23.97 0.46 16.48
CA ASN A 314 25.01 1.42 16.87
C ASN A 314 25.14 2.56 15.87
N SER A 315 25.04 2.28 14.56
CA SER A 315 25.11 3.31 13.52
C SER A 315 23.99 4.33 13.61
N LEU A 316 22.80 3.92 14.05
CA LEU A 316 21.61 4.78 14.15
C LEU A 316 21.62 5.64 15.43
N LYS A 317 22.46 5.33 16.42
CA LYS A 317 22.59 6.09 17.69
C LYS A 317 21.22 6.35 18.34
N GLU A 318 20.90 7.60 18.65
CA GLU A 318 19.62 8.04 19.23
C GLU A 318 18.41 7.86 18.30
N HIS A 319 18.63 7.57 17.01
CA HIS A 319 17.57 7.26 16.05
C HIS A 319 17.29 5.76 15.94
N ALA A 320 18.06 4.92 16.62
CA ALA A 320 17.74 3.50 16.73
C ALA A 320 16.40 3.33 17.47
N ALA A 321 15.58 2.38 17.02
CA ALA A 321 14.31 2.10 17.66
C ALA A 321 14.52 1.47 19.06
N VAL A 322 13.55 1.63 19.95
CA VAL A 322 13.67 1.14 21.34
C VAL A 322 13.85 -0.37 21.34
N ASN A 323 14.90 -0.85 22.02
CA ASN A 323 15.30 -2.26 22.04
C ASN A 323 15.65 -2.80 20.63
N CYS A 324 16.30 -1.98 19.80
CA CYS A 324 16.69 -2.29 18.41
C CYS A 324 17.31 -3.70 18.22
N GLU A 325 18.16 -4.13 19.15
CA GLU A 325 18.86 -5.42 19.04
C GLU A 325 17.98 -6.64 19.38
N SER A 326 16.91 -6.46 20.16
CA SER A 326 16.08 -7.58 20.66
C SER A 326 14.65 -7.58 20.14
N LEU A 327 14.17 -6.48 19.57
CA LEU A 327 12.81 -6.34 19.05
C LEU A 327 12.80 -5.69 17.66
N GLY A 328 11.87 -6.16 16.82
CA GLY A 328 11.56 -5.51 15.55
C GLY A 328 12.27 -6.09 14.34
N ALA A 329 12.22 -5.31 13.27
CA ALA A 329 12.72 -5.75 11.96
C ALA A 329 14.25 -5.85 11.89
N ILE A 330 14.98 -5.04 12.66
CA ILE A 330 16.44 -5.09 12.71
C ILE A 330 16.87 -6.36 13.48
N ALA A 331 16.35 -6.57 14.69
CA ALA A 331 16.59 -7.79 15.48
C ALA A 331 16.28 -9.08 14.69
N ALA A 332 15.20 -9.09 13.90
CA ALA A 332 14.83 -10.25 13.08
C ALA A 332 15.86 -10.65 11.99
N LEU A 333 16.91 -9.84 11.75
CA LEU A 333 17.99 -10.19 10.83
C LEU A 333 18.93 -11.28 11.37
N SER A 334 19.11 -11.36 12.69
CA SER A 334 19.93 -12.43 13.31
C SER A 334 19.19 -13.76 13.38
N GLU A 335 17.87 -13.75 13.21
CA GLU A 335 17.04 -14.94 13.33
C GLU A 335 17.18 -15.90 12.13
N SER A 336 17.24 -17.19 12.46
CA SER A 336 17.39 -18.25 11.44
C SER A 336 16.07 -18.55 10.73
N THR A 337 16.16 -19.14 9.54
CA THR A 337 14.98 -19.69 8.85
C THR A 337 14.32 -20.84 9.63
N GLY A 338 15.08 -21.57 10.46
CA GLY A 338 14.57 -22.56 11.40
C GLY A 338 13.63 -21.93 12.42
N TYR A 339 14.09 -20.85 13.07
CA TYR A 339 13.28 -20.08 14.02
C TYR A 339 11.95 -19.61 13.44
N GLY A 340 11.99 -19.04 12.22
CA GLY A 340 10.78 -18.62 11.51
C GLY A 340 9.80 -19.77 11.26
N ARG A 341 10.29 -20.94 10.83
CA ARG A 341 9.47 -22.15 10.64
C ARG A 341 8.86 -22.65 11.94
N ASP A 342 9.64 -22.67 13.02
CA ASP A 342 9.19 -23.16 14.32
C ASP A 342 8.07 -22.28 14.89
N ILE A 343 8.18 -20.95 14.73
CA ILE A 343 7.11 -20.02 15.11
C ILE A 343 5.87 -20.22 14.26
N VAL A 344 6.01 -20.37 12.93
CA VAL A 344 4.88 -20.64 12.04
C VAL A 344 4.19 -21.94 12.43
N GLN A 345 4.94 -23.02 12.68
CA GLN A 345 4.40 -24.31 13.10
C GLN A 345 3.67 -24.21 14.44
N SER A 346 4.26 -23.51 15.42
CA SER A 346 3.61 -23.24 16.71
C SER A 346 2.30 -22.47 16.52
N ASN A 347 2.29 -21.47 15.65
CA ASN A 347 1.11 -20.67 15.34
C ASN A 347 0.02 -21.46 14.60
N ILE A 348 0.38 -22.37 13.70
CA ILE A 348 -0.55 -23.30 13.05
C ILE A 348 -1.19 -24.22 14.09
N ALA A 349 -0.40 -24.74 15.03
CA ALA A 349 -0.89 -25.68 16.05
C ALA A 349 -1.72 -25.01 17.15
N ARG A 350 -1.43 -23.76 17.51
CA ARG A 350 -2.00 -23.08 18.70
C ARG A 350 -2.98 -21.96 18.40
N ASN A 351 -2.91 -21.34 17.21
CA ASN A 351 -3.65 -20.11 16.88
C ASN A 351 -4.49 -20.24 15.60
N ASP A 352 -4.82 -21.47 15.19
CA ASP A 352 -5.69 -21.79 14.04
C ASP A 352 -5.35 -21.04 12.74
N TYR A 353 -4.05 -20.77 12.51
CA TYR A 353 -3.56 -19.94 11.40
C TYR A 353 -4.19 -20.32 10.06
N ILE A 354 -4.21 -21.62 9.74
CA ILE A 354 -4.72 -22.12 8.45
C ILE A 354 -6.18 -21.72 8.27
N TRP A 355 -7.05 -22.00 9.25
CA TRP A 355 -8.48 -21.72 9.18
C TRP A 355 -8.76 -20.23 9.13
N LYS A 356 -8.07 -19.46 9.97
CA LYS A 356 -8.16 -18.01 10.05
C LYS A 356 -7.86 -17.34 8.71
N TYR A 357 -6.70 -17.64 8.12
CA TYR A 357 -6.31 -17.06 6.84
C TYR A 357 -7.13 -17.61 5.67
N LEU A 358 -7.60 -18.86 5.73
CA LEU A 358 -8.53 -19.41 4.74
C LEU A 358 -9.87 -18.65 4.74
N ILE A 359 -10.50 -18.45 5.91
CA ILE A 359 -11.75 -17.71 6.03
C ILE A 359 -11.59 -16.27 5.56
N CYS A 360 -10.55 -15.57 6.02
CA CYS A 360 -10.23 -14.21 5.56
C CYS A 360 -10.06 -14.14 4.03
N SER A 361 -9.36 -15.11 3.45
CA SER A 361 -9.15 -15.16 1.99
C SER A 361 -10.46 -15.42 1.24
N LEU A 362 -11.30 -16.33 1.72
CA LEU A 362 -12.61 -16.59 1.12
C LEU A 362 -13.52 -15.37 1.18
N LEU A 363 -13.58 -14.68 2.33
CA LEU A 363 -14.33 -13.42 2.48
C LEU A 363 -13.80 -12.31 1.55
N ALA A 364 -12.48 -12.23 1.36
CA ALA A 364 -11.89 -11.32 0.40
C ALA A 364 -12.27 -11.67 -1.05
N LEU A 365 -12.27 -12.95 -1.41
CA LEU A 365 -12.61 -13.42 -2.75
C LEU A 365 -14.07 -13.18 -3.14
N ILE A 366 -15.00 -13.12 -2.18
CA ILE A 366 -16.41 -12.73 -2.45
C ILE A 366 -16.48 -11.34 -3.09
N ALA A 367 -15.62 -10.41 -2.69
CA ALA A 367 -15.59 -9.06 -3.26
C ALA A 367 -15.18 -9.03 -4.75
N TYR A 368 -14.55 -10.09 -5.25
CA TYR A 368 -14.11 -10.21 -6.65
C TYR A 368 -15.17 -10.81 -7.57
N ILE A 369 -16.24 -11.42 -7.03
CA ILE A 369 -17.31 -12.04 -7.83
C ILE A 369 -17.90 -11.07 -8.87
N PRO A 370 -18.23 -9.79 -8.55
CA PRO A 370 -18.82 -8.86 -9.52
C PRO A 370 -17.90 -8.52 -10.71
N ILE A 371 -16.60 -8.74 -10.57
CA ILE A 371 -15.58 -8.45 -11.59
C ILE A 371 -14.87 -9.69 -12.10
N ALA A 372 -15.41 -10.89 -11.84
CA ALA A 372 -14.74 -12.16 -12.17
C ALA A 372 -14.39 -12.29 -13.67
N ASN A 373 -15.24 -11.77 -14.56
CA ASN A 373 -15.02 -11.76 -16.01
C ASN A 373 -13.78 -10.96 -16.45
N ARG A 374 -13.34 -9.99 -15.63
CA ARG A 374 -12.16 -9.17 -15.91
C ARG A 374 -10.85 -9.95 -15.80
N PHE A 375 -10.85 -11.10 -15.12
CA PHE A 375 -9.67 -11.96 -14.99
C PHE A 375 -9.37 -12.81 -16.23
N SER A 376 -10.15 -12.70 -17.31
CA SER A 376 -9.84 -13.30 -18.62
C SER A 376 -8.46 -12.88 -19.17
N ILE A 377 -7.92 -11.74 -18.72
CA ILE A 377 -6.55 -11.32 -18.98
C ILE A 377 -5.52 -12.37 -18.57
N ILE A 378 -5.72 -13.04 -17.43
CA ILE A 378 -4.78 -14.03 -16.88
C ILE A 378 -4.68 -15.26 -17.80
N SER A 379 -5.79 -15.63 -18.44
CA SER A 379 -5.87 -16.76 -19.37
C SER A 379 -5.65 -16.38 -20.83
N SER A 380 -5.19 -15.15 -21.13
CA SER A 380 -5.01 -14.66 -22.50
C SER A 380 -3.96 -15.44 -23.30
N SER A 381 -2.91 -15.93 -22.63
CA SER A 381 -1.89 -16.79 -23.23
C SER A 381 -1.28 -17.73 -22.18
N ALA A 382 -0.63 -18.80 -22.64
CA ALA A 382 0.07 -19.72 -21.75
C ALA A 382 1.17 -19.01 -20.93
N ALA A 383 1.92 -18.09 -21.54
CA ALA A 383 2.96 -17.33 -20.85
C ALA A 383 2.40 -16.46 -19.71
N VAL A 384 1.33 -15.71 -19.98
CA VAL A 384 0.65 -14.87 -18.99
C VAL A 384 0.09 -15.71 -17.84
N LYS A 385 -0.54 -16.85 -18.16
CA LYS A 385 -1.05 -17.79 -17.15
C LYS A 385 0.06 -18.38 -16.29
N MET A 386 1.18 -18.77 -16.90
CA MET A 386 2.33 -19.32 -16.18
C MET A 386 3.00 -18.29 -15.27
N LEU A 387 3.10 -17.02 -15.70
CA LEU A 387 3.60 -15.94 -14.86
C LEU A 387 2.70 -15.70 -13.66
N PHE A 388 1.37 -15.69 -13.84
CA PHE A 388 0.44 -15.62 -12.73
C PHE A 388 0.58 -16.81 -11.77
N LEU A 389 0.65 -18.04 -12.27
CA LEU A 389 0.85 -19.22 -11.44
C LEU A 389 2.19 -19.17 -10.68
N SER A 390 3.24 -18.63 -11.31
CA SER A 390 4.54 -18.49 -10.67
C SER A 390 4.53 -17.54 -9.47
N THR A 391 3.68 -16.49 -9.44
CA THR A 391 3.55 -15.64 -8.25
C THR A 391 2.86 -16.40 -7.13
N VAL A 392 1.77 -17.11 -7.42
CA VAL A 392 1.02 -17.88 -6.41
C VAL A 392 1.90 -18.99 -5.81
N ILE A 393 2.60 -19.74 -6.67
CA ILE A 393 3.51 -20.80 -6.25
C ILE A 393 4.72 -20.22 -5.50
N GLY A 394 5.27 -19.10 -5.97
CA GLY A 394 6.41 -18.44 -5.34
C GLY A 394 6.12 -17.89 -3.94
N THR A 395 4.86 -17.62 -3.61
CA THR A 395 4.45 -17.20 -2.26
C THR A 395 4.36 -18.38 -1.28
N ILE A 396 4.20 -19.61 -1.76
CA ILE A 396 4.06 -20.82 -0.90
C ILE A 396 5.23 -20.97 0.09
N PRO A 397 6.52 -20.88 -0.32
CA PRO A 397 7.64 -20.92 0.61
C PRO A 397 7.58 -19.86 1.72
N LEU A 398 7.05 -18.66 1.42
CA LEU A 398 6.95 -17.58 2.40
C LEU A 398 5.98 -17.94 3.54
N PHE A 399 4.88 -18.63 3.24
CA PHE A 399 3.94 -19.09 4.26
C PHE A 399 4.57 -20.09 5.24
N PHE A 400 5.63 -20.81 4.85
CA PHE A 400 6.31 -21.73 5.75
C PHE A 400 7.30 -21.06 6.70
N VAL A 401 7.88 -19.92 6.32
CA VAL A 401 9.02 -19.32 7.04
C VAL A 401 8.70 -17.99 7.71
N ALA A 402 7.60 -17.34 7.36
CA ALA A 402 7.21 -16.04 7.89
C ALA A 402 5.80 -16.06 8.48
N VAL A 403 5.64 -15.41 9.62
CA VAL A 403 4.37 -15.32 10.37
C VAL A 403 3.36 -14.33 9.77
N ASP A 404 3.83 -13.46 8.87
CA ASP A 404 3.06 -12.33 8.32
C ASP A 404 2.14 -12.72 7.14
N TRP A 405 1.38 -13.82 7.26
CA TRP A 405 0.58 -14.35 6.14
C TRP A 405 -0.41 -13.32 5.57
N GLY A 406 -0.94 -12.45 6.43
CA GLY A 406 -1.86 -11.39 6.01
C GLY A 406 -1.24 -10.42 5.01
N ARG A 407 0.05 -10.12 5.15
CA ARG A 407 0.77 -9.21 4.23
C ARG A 407 0.93 -9.83 2.85
N PHE A 408 1.20 -11.13 2.78
CA PHE A 408 1.33 -11.83 1.49
C PHE A 408 -0.02 -11.90 0.76
N ILE A 409 -1.09 -12.22 1.49
CA ILE A 409 -2.45 -12.23 0.96
C ILE A 409 -2.84 -10.83 0.50
N TYR A 410 -2.57 -9.80 1.30
CA TYR A 410 -2.81 -8.39 0.98
C TYR A 410 -2.22 -7.99 -0.39
N ILE A 411 -0.93 -8.28 -0.61
CA ILE A 411 -0.25 -7.93 -1.87
C ILE A 411 -0.92 -8.62 -3.07
N HIS A 412 -1.30 -9.90 -2.94
CA HIS A 412 -2.03 -10.61 -4.00
C HIS A 412 -3.40 -9.99 -4.26
N LEU A 413 -4.18 -9.68 -3.22
CA LEU A 413 -5.50 -9.07 -3.36
C LEU A 413 -5.38 -7.72 -4.08
N VAL A 414 -4.55 -6.79 -3.60
CA VAL A 414 -4.39 -5.49 -4.27
C VAL A 414 -3.87 -5.65 -5.70
N SER A 415 -2.94 -6.56 -5.95
CA SER A 415 -2.43 -6.83 -7.31
C SER A 415 -3.53 -7.36 -8.23
N LEU A 416 -4.39 -8.28 -7.75
CA LEU A 416 -5.53 -8.80 -8.51
C LEU A 416 -6.54 -7.71 -8.83
N MET A 417 -6.85 -6.82 -7.89
CA MET A 417 -7.71 -5.67 -8.15
C MET A 417 -7.12 -4.79 -9.27
N ILE A 418 -5.82 -4.48 -9.20
CA ILE A 418 -5.14 -3.67 -10.23
C ILE A 418 -5.15 -4.37 -11.59
N VAL A 419 -4.88 -5.69 -11.64
CA VAL A 419 -4.90 -6.49 -12.86
C VAL A 419 -6.29 -6.53 -13.50
N SER A 420 -7.35 -6.65 -12.69
CA SER A 420 -8.72 -6.65 -13.19
C SER A 420 -9.07 -5.35 -13.93
N MET A 421 -8.51 -4.22 -13.50
CA MET A 421 -8.69 -2.91 -14.13
C MET A 421 -7.90 -2.73 -15.42
N ALA A 422 -6.93 -3.62 -15.71
CA ALA A 422 -6.17 -3.63 -16.97
C ALA A 422 -6.91 -4.31 -18.14
N SER A 423 -7.97 -5.07 -17.84
CA SER A 423 -8.80 -5.74 -18.84
C SER A 423 -9.53 -4.74 -19.76
N PRO A 424 -9.69 -5.02 -21.07
CA PRO A 424 -10.38 -4.12 -21.99
C PRO A 424 -11.78 -3.78 -21.50
N LEU A 425 -12.18 -2.51 -21.64
CA LEU A 425 -13.49 -2.01 -21.23
C LEU A 425 -14.66 -2.71 -21.94
N ALA A 426 -14.44 -3.33 -23.10
CA ALA A 426 -15.43 -4.14 -23.80
C ALA A 426 -15.86 -5.40 -23.02
N ALA A 427 -15.06 -5.86 -22.06
CA ALA A 427 -15.44 -6.92 -21.13
C ALA A 427 -16.60 -6.52 -20.19
N ASP A 428 -16.95 -5.23 -20.10
CA ASP A 428 -18.16 -4.77 -19.40
C ASP A 428 -19.47 -5.16 -20.14
N ALA A 429 -19.41 -5.39 -21.45
CA ALA A 429 -20.59 -5.63 -22.29
C ALA A 429 -21.05 -7.09 -22.28
N THR A 430 -20.18 -8.03 -21.91
CA THR A 430 -20.55 -9.45 -21.79
C THR A 430 -21.27 -9.68 -20.47
N GLY A 431 -22.61 -9.57 -20.51
CA GLY A 431 -23.63 -9.99 -19.54
C GLY A 431 -23.17 -10.76 -18.29
N GLY A 432 -22.45 -10.09 -17.38
CA GLY A 432 -22.08 -10.67 -16.09
C GLY A 432 -23.26 -10.70 -15.11
N ILE A 433 -23.03 -11.28 -13.93
CA ILE A 433 -24.00 -11.32 -12.82
C ILE A 433 -24.60 -9.92 -12.54
N THR A 434 -23.82 -8.85 -12.69
CA THR A 434 -24.29 -7.47 -12.52
C THR A 434 -25.34 -7.04 -13.55
N ALA A 435 -25.28 -7.53 -14.79
CA ALA A 435 -26.34 -7.29 -15.79
C ALA A 435 -27.61 -8.07 -15.42
N GLY A 436 -27.45 -9.33 -14.97
CA GLY A 436 -28.56 -10.13 -14.44
C GLY A 436 -29.21 -9.55 -13.19
N ILE A 437 -28.43 -9.01 -12.25
CA ILE A 437 -28.92 -8.30 -11.05
C ILE A 437 -29.62 -7.00 -11.45
N LYS A 438 -29.07 -6.24 -12.40
CA LYS A 438 -29.70 -5.00 -12.88
C LYS A 438 -31.05 -5.28 -13.54
N ASP A 439 -31.13 -6.32 -14.39
CA ASP A 439 -32.37 -6.78 -14.99
C ASP A 439 -33.34 -7.32 -13.95
N TYR A 440 -32.86 -8.06 -12.94
CA TYR A 440 -33.68 -8.57 -11.84
C TYR A 440 -34.25 -7.43 -10.97
N ILE A 441 -33.42 -6.48 -10.55
CA ILE A 441 -33.84 -5.30 -9.77
C ILE A 441 -34.82 -4.43 -10.59
N GLN A 442 -34.60 -4.29 -11.90
CA GLN A 442 -35.52 -3.56 -12.78
C GLN A 442 -36.85 -4.30 -12.99
N ARG A 443 -36.84 -5.65 -12.98
CA ARG A 443 -38.05 -6.48 -13.05
C ARG A 443 -38.84 -6.48 -11.75
N ILE A 444 -38.20 -6.24 -10.60
CA ILE A 444 -38.93 -6.08 -9.35
C ILE A 444 -39.55 -4.68 -9.32
N ASN A 445 -40.80 -4.61 -9.77
CA ASN A 445 -41.60 -3.41 -9.65
C ASN A 445 -42.01 -3.22 -8.17
N PHE A 446 -41.15 -2.57 -7.38
CA PHE A 446 -41.47 -2.16 -6.01
C PHE A 446 -42.51 -1.05 -6.08
N GLY A 447 -43.79 -1.42 -6.20
CA GLY A 447 -44.91 -0.48 -6.24
C GLY A 447 -45.01 0.42 -5.00
N ASN A 448 -44.30 0.08 -3.91
CA ASN A 448 -44.20 0.87 -2.70
C ASN A 448 -42.80 1.48 -2.53
N LYS A 449 -42.71 2.82 -2.55
CA LYS A 449 -41.48 3.59 -2.31
C LYS A 449 -40.78 3.17 -1.01
N ILE A 450 -41.53 2.79 0.02
CA ILE A 450 -41.00 2.37 1.33
C ILE A 450 -40.16 1.10 1.22
N ILE A 451 -40.63 0.08 0.47
CA ILE A 451 -39.91 -1.18 0.29
C ILE A 451 -38.61 -0.96 -0.49
N LYS A 452 -38.63 -0.04 -1.46
CA LYS A 452 -37.43 0.34 -2.21
C LYS A 452 -36.39 1.00 -1.31
N TYR A 453 -36.79 1.93 -0.43
CA TYR A 453 -35.87 2.58 0.52
C TYR A 453 -35.36 1.61 1.59
N SER A 454 -36.19 0.70 2.10
CA SER A 454 -35.75 -0.29 3.09
C SER A 454 -34.70 -1.25 2.51
N LEU A 455 -34.85 -1.66 1.25
CA LEU A 455 -33.83 -2.46 0.55
C LEU A 455 -32.52 -1.71 0.35
N TYR A 456 -32.56 -0.43 -0.06
CA TYR A 456 -31.34 0.38 -0.16
C TYR A 456 -30.64 0.53 1.19
N MET A 457 -31.40 0.81 2.26
CA MET A 457 -30.85 0.90 3.61
C MET A 457 -30.25 -0.44 4.06
N GLY A 458 -30.90 -1.57 3.73
CA GLY A 458 -30.37 -2.90 4.01
C GLY A 458 -29.04 -3.18 3.29
N VAL A 459 -28.92 -2.83 2.00
CA VAL A 459 -27.67 -2.97 1.25
C VAL A 459 -26.56 -2.08 1.82
N VAL A 460 -26.88 -0.82 2.15
CA VAL A 460 -25.92 0.09 2.78
C VAL A 460 -25.46 -0.46 4.13
N ALA A 461 -26.38 -0.92 4.98
CA ALA A 461 -26.05 -1.53 6.26
C ALA A 461 -25.14 -2.76 6.10
N LEU A 462 -25.43 -3.64 5.13
CA LEU A 462 -24.58 -4.81 4.84
C LEU A 462 -23.17 -4.40 4.37
N LEU A 463 -23.05 -3.36 3.55
CA LEU A 463 -21.75 -2.82 3.12
C LEU A 463 -20.96 -2.23 4.30
N PHE A 464 -21.64 -1.53 5.22
CA PHE A 464 -21.01 -1.03 6.45
C PHE A 464 -20.55 -2.16 7.37
N ILE A 465 -21.39 -3.19 7.58
CA ILE A 465 -21.03 -4.39 8.34
C ILE A 465 -19.80 -5.03 7.69
N TYR A 466 -19.85 -5.31 6.40
CA TYR A 466 -18.74 -5.90 5.65
C TYR A 466 -17.44 -5.08 5.77
N ALA A 467 -17.50 -3.75 5.74
CA ALA A 467 -16.32 -2.91 5.82
C ALA A 467 -15.71 -2.84 7.24
N LEU A 468 -16.51 -3.03 8.29
CA LEU A 468 -16.12 -2.72 9.67
C LEU A 468 -16.01 -3.94 10.60
N THR A 469 -16.64 -5.08 10.28
CA THR A 469 -16.73 -6.23 11.21
C THR A 469 -15.67 -7.29 11.02
N TRP A 470 -14.74 -7.11 10.08
CA TRP A 470 -13.62 -8.02 9.90
C TRP A 470 -12.42 -7.28 9.30
N HIS A 471 -11.24 -7.86 9.46
CA HIS A 471 -10.03 -7.46 8.74
C HIS A 471 -9.11 -8.67 8.60
N ILE A 472 -8.12 -8.58 7.72
CA ILE A 472 -7.06 -9.58 7.60
C ILE A 472 -5.93 -9.17 8.57
N PRO A 473 -5.62 -9.94 9.62
CA PRO A 473 -4.50 -9.63 10.50
C PRO A 473 -3.17 -9.96 9.83
N HIS A 474 -2.13 -9.18 10.08
CA HIS A 474 -0.76 -9.41 9.59
C HIS A 474 -0.21 -10.72 10.14
N SER A 475 -0.31 -10.92 11.45
CA SER A 475 0.05 -12.14 12.18
C SER A 475 -1.12 -12.61 13.04
N GLY A 476 -1.32 -13.92 13.14
CA GLY A 476 -2.51 -14.52 13.76
C GLY A 476 -2.56 -14.52 15.30
N HIS A 477 -1.67 -13.80 15.98
CA HIS A 477 -1.65 -13.72 17.47
C HIS A 477 -2.78 -12.88 18.08
N LYS A 478 -3.43 -11.99 17.33
CA LYS A 478 -4.63 -11.27 17.78
C LYS A 478 -5.85 -11.84 17.09
N GLU A 479 -6.92 -12.10 17.85
CA GLU A 479 -8.21 -12.59 17.36
C GLU A 479 -8.60 -11.92 16.03
N ILE A 480 -9.16 -12.68 15.07
CA ILE A 480 -10.00 -12.02 14.06
C ILE A 480 -11.07 -11.35 14.91
N MET A 481 -11.06 -10.02 15.00
CA MET A 481 -12.08 -9.27 15.73
C MET A 481 -13.40 -9.35 14.95
N LEU A 482 -14.03 -10.52 14.95
CA LEU A 482 -15.45 -10.73 14.74
C LEU A 482 -16.17 -10.22 15.99
N HIS A 483 -16.01 -8.94 16.35
CA HIS A 483 -16.39 -8.50 17.69
C HIS A 483 -17.92 -8.45 17.94
N TYR A 484 -18.76 -8.79 16.96
CA TYR A 484 -20.22 -8.65 17.09
C TYR A 484 -21.05 -9.63 16.24
N LEU A 485 -20.53 -10.80 15.85
CA LEU A 485 -21.28 -11.77 15.03
C LEU A 485 -21.54 -13.13 15.67
N PHE A 486 -21.28 -13.28 16.98
CA PHE A 486 -21.81 -14.36 17.80
C PHE A 486 -22.26 -13.84 19.16
#